data_AF-A0A081RHW1-F1
#
_entry.id   AF-A0A081RHW1-F1
#
_cell.length_a   1.000
_cell.length_b   1.000
_cell.length_c   1.000
_cell.angle_alpha   90.00
_cell.angle_beta   90.00
_cell.angle_gamma   90.00
#
_symmetry.space_group_name_H-M   'P 1'
#
loop_
_entity.id
_entity.type
_entity.pdbx_description
1 polymer ?
#
loop_
_entity_poly.entity_id
_entity_poly.type
_entity_poly.pdbx_seq_one_letter_code
_entity_poly.pdbx_strand_id
1 'polypeptide(L)'
;MPRPILHHRPSRSRFRSSAAESLRGNRPQARFAVWVCYTRLGAAAPQARSVDRSLNVHITEFTTPEDPKKKRKDKWLFTMKGQRWFCIAGIWRNSPAVGEAFTMLTMKPGPDIAPFHDRQIAILDRADWTDWLDPAVSAKLILKPLPAGSLHVEQVG
;
A
#
# COMPACT_ATOMS: atom_id res chain seq x y z
N MET A 1 -40.41 41.22 -7.58
CA MET A 1 -39.09 41.31 -6.92
C MET A 1 -38.67 39.92 -6.49
N PRO A 2 -37.72 39.23 -7.15
CA PRO A 2 -37.24 37.94 -6.65
C PRO A 2 -36.14 38.15 -5.59
N ARG A 3 -36.22 37.40 -4.49
CA ARG A 3 -35.21 37.40 -3.40
C ARG A 3 -33.91 36.72 -3.87
N PRO A 4 -32.72 37.20 -3.48
CA PRO A 4 -31.46 36.56 -3.86
C PRO A 4 -31.25 35.25 -3.07
N ILE A 5 -30.91 34.18 -3.79
CA ILE A 5 -30.52 32.89 -3.23
C ILE A 5 -29.07 33.01 -2.74
N LEU A 6 -28.85 32.95 -1.43
CA LEU A 6 -27.51 32.84 -0.85
C LEU A 6 -26.92 31.47 -1.20
N HIS A 7 -25.93 31.43 -2.10
CA HIS A 7 -25.07 30.26 -2.26
C HIS A 7 -24.12 30.14 -1.06
N HIS A 8 -24.49 29.30 -0.09
CA HIS A 8 -23.63 28.97 1.04
C HIS A 8 -22.43 28.13 0.52
N ARG A 9 -21.29 28.77 0.27
CA ARG A 9 -20.02 28.05 0.07
C ARG A 9 -19.64 27.35 1.38
N PRO A 10 -19.43 26.02 1.41
CA PRO A 10 -18.89 25.39 2.61
C PRO A 10 -17.45 25.85 2.81
N SER A 11 -17.19 26.38 4.01
CA SER A 11 -15.89 26.76 4.52
C SER A 11 -14.91 25.58 4.42
N ARG A 12 -13.77 25.79 3.73
CA ARG A 12 -12.63 24.88 3.82
C ARG A 12 -12.01 25.06 5.21
N SER A 13 -12.48 24.30 6.19
CA SER A 13 -11.76 24.17 7.45
C SER A 13 -10.40 23.52 7.18
N ARG A 14 -9.33 24.30 7.35
CA ARG A 14 -7.97 23.73 7.49
C ARG A 14 -7.97 22.91 8.78
N PHE A 15 -8.06 21.60 8.64
CA PHE A 15 -7.79 20.71 9.76
C PHE A 15 -6.27 20.70 10.00
N ARG A 16 -5.82 21.40 11.05
CA ARG A 16 -4.48 21.22 11.59
C ARG A 16 -4.49 19.94 12.41
N SER A 17 -3.73 18.93 11.99
CA SER A 17 -3.45 17.74 12.79
C SER A 17 -2.62 18.16 14.01
N SER A 18 -3.14 17.89 15.21
CA SER A 18 -2.40 17.94 16.47
C SER A 18 -1.70 16.60 16.67
N ALA A 19 -0.61 16.40 15.94
CA ALA A 19 0.38 15.35 16.19
C ALA A 19 1.72 15.87 15.66
N ALA A 20 2.12 17.04 16.15
CA ALA A 20 3.36 17.69 15.78
C ALA A 20 3.97 18.36 17.00
N GLU A 21 4.14 17.62 18.10
CA GLU A 21 5.08 18.07 19.12
C GLU A 21 5.63 16.93 19.97
N SER A 22 6.95 17.00 20.17
CA SER A 22 7.80 16.09 20.94
C SER A 22 8.28 14.83 20.19
N LEU A 23 9.39 15.00 19.44
CA LEU A 23 10.62 14.20 19.55
C LEU A 23 11.70 14.94 18.73
N ARG A 24 12.43 15.86 19.38
CA ARG A 24 13.64 16.48 18.82
C ARG A 24 14.77 15.45 18.93
N GLY A 25 15.21 14.90 17.81
CA GLY A 25 16.44 14.09 17.77
C GLY A 25 16.55 13.13 16.58
N ASN A 26 17.35 13.54 15.60
CA ASN A 26 18.18 12.69 14.72
C ASN A 26 17.55 11.97 13.50
N ARG A 27 17.94 12.47 12.31
CA ARG A 27 17.90 11.93 10.92
C ARG A 27 16.55 11.70 10.25
N PRO A 28 16.37 12.14 8.99
CA PRO A 28 15.15 11.92 8.24
C PRO A 28 15.13 10.46 7.75
N GLN A 29 14.55 9.55 8.53
CA GLN A 29 14.01 8.34 7.91
C GLN A 29 12.80 8.78 7.10
N ALA A 30 12.75 8.31 5.85
CA ALA A 30 11.72 8.63 4.87
C ALA A 30 10.33 8.61 5.53
N ARG A 31 9.60 9.72 5.40
CA ARG A 31 8.21 9.80 5.83
C ARG A 31 7.39 8.90 4.91
N PHE A 32 7.21 7.63 5.28
CA PHE A 32 6.19 6.76 4.70
C PHE A 32 4.84 7.26 5.19
N ALA A 33 4.27 8.23 4.47
CA ALA A 33 2.91 8.71 4.73
C ALA A 33 2.05 8.32 3.54
N VAL A 34 1.36 7.18 3.65
CA VAL A 34 0.20 6.89 2.81
C VAL A 34 -0.89 6.25 3.66
N TRP A 35 -1.92 7.05 3.93
CA TRP A 35 -3.16 6.62 4.54
C TRP A 35 -4.27 7.05 3.60
N VAL A 36 -4.76 6.14 2.77
CA VAL A 36 -6.08 6.30 2.15
C VAL A 36 -7.01 5.31 2.84
N CYS A 37 -7.64 5.80 3.91
CA CYS A 37 -8.79 5.16 4.53
C CYS A 37 -10.03 5.93 4.06
N TYR A 38 -10.98 5.26 3.43
CA TYR A 38 -12.36 5.75 3.38
C TYR A 38 -13.20 4.89 4.32
N THR A 39 -13.35 5.34 5.55
CA THR A 39 -14.54 5.01 6.35
C THR A 39 -15.24 6.33 6.65
N ARG A 40 -16.23 6.70 5.81
CA ARG A 40 -17.12 7.81 6.17
C ARG A 40 -18.28 7.26 7.01
N LEU A 41 -18.14 7.49 8.31
CA LEU A 41 -19.16 7.61 9.37
C LEU A 41 -20.09 6.41 9.60
N GLY A 42 -19.84 5.68 10.70
CA GLY A 42 -20.95 5.12 11.49
C GLY A 42 -20.74 3.74 12.13
N ALA A 43 -19.73 2.97 11.74
CA ALA A 43 -19.57 1.62 12.29
C ALA A 43 -18.14 1.37 12.77
N ALA A 44 -18.03 0.96 14.03
CA ALA A 44 -16.85 0.35 14.61
C ALA A 44 -16.58 -0.99 13.91
N ALA A 45 -15.96 -0.95 12.72
CA ALA A 45 -15.34 -2.13 12.15
C ALA A 45 -13.97 -2.29 12.83
N PRO A 46 -13.74 -3.34 13.65
CA PRO A 46 -12.47 -3.53 14.34
C PRO A 46 -11.30 -3.80 13.39
N GLN A 47 -11.58 -4.03 12.11
CA GLN A 47 -10.60 -4.25 11.05
C GLN A 47 -11.16 -3.78 9.70
N ALA A 48 -10.41 -2.95 8.98
CA ALA A 48 -10.79 -2.44 7.66
C ALA A 48 -9.65 -2.61 6.64
N ARG A 49 -10.02 -2.66 5.36
CA ARG A 49 -9.06 -2.81 4.25
C ARG A 49 -8.40 -1.46 3.95
N SER A 50 -7.12 -1.51 3.60
CA SER A 50 -6.28 -0.36 3.27
C SER A 50 -5.40 -0.63 2.05
N VAL A 51 -4.90 0.44 1.44
CA VAL A 51 -3.90 0.38 0.38
C VAL A 51 -2.69 1.21 0.78
N ASP A 52 -1.48 0.66 0.57
CA ASP A 52 -0.28 1.48 0.46
C ASP A 52 -0.16 1.99 -0.98
N ARG A 53 0.00 3.31 -1.13
CA ARG A 53 0.05 4.04 -2.40
C ARG A 53 1.23 5.00 -2.42
N SER A 54 2.41 4.52 -2.03
CA SER A 54 3.62 5.34 -2.04
C SER A 54 4.00 5.70 -3.49
N LEU A 55 4.49 6.93 -3.71
CA LEU A 55 4.78 7.42 -5.06
C LEU A 55 5.88 6.62 -5.78
N ASN A 56 6.59 5.73 -5.07
CA ASN A 56 7.63 4.84 -5.58
C ASN A 56 7.55 3.44 -4.90
N VAL A 57 6.38 2.79 -4.88
CA VAL A 57 6.29 1.39 -4.42
C VAL A 57 7.06 0.49 -5.39
N HIS A 58 8.06 -0.22 -4.87
CA HIS A 58 8.80 -1.27 -5.55
C HIS A 58 9.07 -2.41 -4.56
N ILE A 59 9.25 -3.63 -5.06
CA ILE A 59 9.60 -4.79 -4.24
C ILE A 59 11.08 -5.08 -4.47
N THR A 60 11.79 -5.38 -3.39
CA THR A 60 13.17 -5.86 -3.46
C THR A 60 13.23 -7.26 -2.90
N GLU A 61 13.88 -8.18 -3.62
CA GLU A 61 14.15 -9.54 -3.16
C GLU A 61 15.66 -9.86 -3.21
N PHE A 62 16.10 -10.81 -2.39
CA PHE A 62 17.50 -11.23 -2.31
C PHE A 62 17.65 -12.75 -2.43
N THR A 63 18.28 -13.19 -3.52
CA THR A 63 18.57 -14.62 -3.74
C THR A 63 20.01 -14.96 -3.39
N THR A 64 20.30 -16.27 -3.27
CA THR A 64 21.67 -16.75 -3.29
C THR A 64 22.36 -16.27 -4.57
N PRO A 65 23.63 -15.83 -4.50
CA PRO A 65 24.34 -15.38 -5.69
C PRO A 65 24.48 -16.49 -6.72
N GLU A 66 24.30 -16.15 -7.99
CA GLU A 66 24.62 -17.07 -9.10
C GLU A 66 26.13 -17.31 -9.20
N ASP A 67 26.95 -16.28 -8.97
CA ASP A 67 28.41 -16.41 -8.88
C ASP A 67 28.82 -16.89 -7.48
N PRO A 68 29.36 -18.12 -7.33
CA PRO A 68 29.77 -18.66 -6.04
C PRO A 68 30.93 -17.88 -5.39
N LYS A 69 31.65 -17.02 -6.13
CA LYS A 69 32.69 -16.13 -5.59
C LYS A 69 32.11 -14.86 -4.97
N LYS A 70 30.86 -14.51 -5.27
CA LYS A 70 30.21 -13.31 -4.77
C LYS A 70 29.79 -13.52 -3.31
N LYS A 71 30.28 -12.65 -2.42
CA LYS A 71 29.96 -12.69 -0.97
C LYS A 71 28.58 -12.12 -0.63
N ARG A 72 28.00 -11.30 -1.51
CA ARG A 72 26.72 -10.60 -1.30
C ARG A 72 25.64 -11.25 -2.15
N LYS A 73 24.44 -11.40 -1.58
CA LYS A 73 23.23 -11.86 -2.26
C LYS A 73 22.96 -11.07 -3.55
N ASP A 74 22.37 -11.73 -4.52
CA ASP A 74 21.84 -11.07 -5.71
C ASP A 74 20.56 -10.36 -5.32
N LYS A 75 20.49 -9.07 -5.68
CA LYS A 75 19.37 -8.20 -5.33
C LYS A 75 18.53 -7.96 -6.57
N TRP A 76 17.23 -8.14 -6.43
CA TRP A 76 16.26 -8.04 -7.51
C TRP A 76 15.26 -6.93 -7.20
N LEU A 77 14.99 -6.08 -8.18
CA LEU A 77 14.02 -5.01 -8.14
C LEU A 77 12.82 -5.38 -9.01
N PHE A 78 11.63 -5.38 -8.42
CA PHE A 78 10.38 -5.59 -9.13
C PHE A 78 9.61 -4.28 -9.19
N THR A 79 9.19 -3.92 -10.39
CA THR A 79 8.35 -2.74 -10.67
C THR A 79 7.15 -3.16 -11.50
N MET A 80 6.06 -2.39 -11.44
CA MET A 80 4.87 -2.67 -12.25
C MET A 80 5.10 -2.20 -13.68
N LYS A 81 4.88 -3.09 -14.66
CA LYS A 81 5.09 -2.76 -16.06
C LYS A 81 4.13 -1.64 -16.50
N GLY A 82 4.69 -0.59 -17.11
CA GLY A 82 3.92 0.55 -17.61
C GLY A 82 3.28 1.43 -16.52
N GLN A 83 3.59 1.20 -15.24
CA GLN A 83 3.03 1.97 -14.13
C GLN A 83 4.14 2.45 -13.21
N ARG A 84 4.11 3.74 -12.84
CA ARG A 84 5.10 4.32 -11.93
C ARG A 84 5.00 3.78 -10.50
N TRP A 85 3.82 3.34 -10.09
CA TRP A 85 3.52 2.82 -8.75
C TRP A 85 2.28 1.92 -8.83
N PHE A 86 2.09 1.08 -7.83
CA PHE A 86 0.95 0.17 -7.68
C PHE A 86 0.51 0.10 -6.21
N CYS A 87 -0.63 -0.53 -5.94
CA CYS A 87 -1.15 -0.68 -4.58
C CYS A 87 -0.87 -2.08 -4.03
N ILE A 88 -0.57 -2.13 -2.73
CA ILE A 88 -0.46 -3.37 -1.97
C ILE A 88 -1.67 -3.50 -1.05
N ALA A 89 -2.29 -4.67 -1.06
CA ALA A 89 -3.42 -4.98 -0.19
C ALA A 89 -2.95 -5.01 1.27
N GLY A 90 -3.61 -4.22 2.11
CA GLY A 90 -3.37 -4.16 3.54
C GLY A 90 -4.64 -4.19 4.35
N ILE A 91 -4.49 -4.50 5.63
CA ILE A 91 -5.54 -4.36 6.63
C ILE A 91 -5.02 -3.47 7.74
N TRP A 92 -5.92 -2.72 8.36
CA TRP A 92 -5.60 -1.93 9.53
C TRP A 92 -6.66 -2.12 10.61
N ARG A 93 -6.26 -1.83 11.84
CA ARG A 93 -7.13 -1.80 13.01
C ARG A 93 -6.69 -0.70 13.96
N ASN A 94 -7.64 -0.15 14.70
CA ASN A 94 -7.34 0.64 15.89
C ASN A 94 -7.29 -0.28 17.12
N SER A 95 -6.24 -0.15 17.92
CA SER A 95 -6.03 -0.93 19.15
C SER A 95 -5.83 0.01 20.34
N PRO A 96 -6.50 -0.22 21.49
CA PRO A 96 -6.27 0.58 22.69
C PRO A 96 -4.81 0.57 23.18
N ALA A 97 -4.05 -0.49 22.89
CA ALA A 97 -2.68 -0.65 23.40
C ALA A 97 -1.63 0.09 22.57
N VAL A 98 -1.84 0.22 21.25
CA VAL A 98 -0.82 0.72 20.30
C VAL A 98 -1.35 1.76 19.32
N GLY A 99 -2.63 2.12 19.41
CA GLY A 99 -3.31 2.96 18.45
C GLY A 99 -3.52 2.26 17.11
N GLU A 100 -3.35 2.99 16.02
CA GLU A 100 -3.49 2.50 14.66
C GLU A 100 -2.37 1.53 14.28
N ALA A 101 -2.74 0.30 13.94
CA ALA A 101 -1.83 -0.73 13.46
C ALA A 101 -2.26 -1.21 12.08
N PHE A 102 -1.31 -1.36 11.15
CA PHE A 102 -1.56 -1.88 9.81
C PHE A 102 -0.61 -3.04 9.50
N THR A 103 -1.00 -3.87 8.54
CA THR A 103 -0.14 -4.90 7.96
C THR A 103 -0.42 -5.07 6.48
N MET A 104 0.62 -5.43 5.73
CA MET A 104 0.53 -5.82 4.33
C MET A 104 0.18 -7.30 4.24
N LEU A 105 -0.73 -7.66 3.33
CA LEU A 105 -1.10 -9.04 3.11
C LEU A 105 -0.06 -9.74 2.24
N THR A 106 0.15 -11.02 2.53
CA THR A 106 1.00 -11.90 1.73
C THR A 106 0.19 -13.08 1.20
N MET A 107 0.66 -13.66 0.09
CA MET A 107 0.03 -14.77 -0.59
C MET A 107 1.07 -15.63 -1.33
N LYS A 108 0.62 -16.74 -1.93
CA LYS A 108 1.45 -17.54 -2.85
C LYS A 108 1.93 -16.64 -4.01
N PRO A 109 3.20 -16.75 -4.45
CA PRO A 109 3.73 -15.94 -5.52
C PRO A 109 3.03 -16.20 -6.85
N GLY A 110 2.92 -15.13 -7.64
CA GLY A 110 2.63 -15.19 -9.06
C GLY A 110 3.84 -15.62 -9.88
N PRO A 111 3.64 -15.84 -11.19
CA PRO A 111 4.67 -16.36 -12.09
C PRO A 111 5.94 -15.50 -12.13
N ASP A 112 5.84 -14.18 -11.98
CA ASP A 112 7.00 -13.28 -12.04
C ASP A 112 7.86 -13.30 -10.76
N ILE A 113 7.31 -13.71 -9.61
CA ILE A 113 8.02 -13.75 -8.31
C ILE A 113 8.37 -15.18 -7.89
N ALA A 114 7.62 -16.18 -8.34
CA ALA A 114 7.83 -17.59 -7.99
C ALA A 114 9.27 -18.11 -8.17
N PRO A 115 10.06 -17.64 -9.17
CA PRO A 115 11.47 -18.03 -9.27
C PRO A 115 12.37 -17.53 -8.14
N PHE A 116 11.95 -16.50 -7.40
CA PHE A 116 12.78 -15.77 -6.43
C PHE A 116 12.39 -16.05 -4.98
N HIS A 117 11.10 -16.24 -4.68
CA HIS A 117 10.62 -16.48 -3.32
C HIS A 117 9.29 -17.26 -3.30
N ASP A 118 9.05 -18.02 -2.24
CA ASP A 118 7.83 -18.80 -1.99
C ASP A 118 6.62 -18.00 -1.46
N ARG A 119 6.80 -16.69 -1.20
CA ARG A 119 5.77 -15.78 -0.69
C ARG A 119 5.89 -14.43 -1.38
N GLN A 120 4.76 -13.80 -1.62
CA GLN A 120 4.67 -12.50 -2.28
C GLN A 120 3.71 -11.59 -1.51
N ILE A 121 4.00 -10.28 -1.48
CA ILE A 121 3.02 -9.28 -1.03
C ILE A 121 1.86 -9.20 -2.03
N ALA A 122 0.63 -9.12 -1.53
CA ALA A 122 -0.55 -9.09 -2.39
C ALA A 122 -0.65 -7.75 -3.14
N ILE A 123 -0.23 -7.75 -4.41
CA ILE A 123 -0.33 -6.60 -5.30
C ILE A 123 -1.74 -6.53 -5.88
N LEU A 124 -2.35 -5.36 -5.86
CA LEU A 124 -3.68 -5.12 -6.42
C LEU A 124 -3.58 -4.66 -7.88
N ASP A 125 -4.32 -5.31 -8.77
CA ASP A 125 -4.58 -4.78 -10.10
C ASP A 125 -5.30 -3.42 -9.99
N ARG A 126 -5.03 -2.52 -10.93
CA ARG A 126 -5.59 -1.17 -10.93
C ARG A 126 -7.12 -1.16 -11.03
N ALA A 127 -7.72 -2.15 -11.70
CA ALA A 127 -9.16 -2.31 -11.75
C ALA A 127 -9.77 -2.66 -10.38
N ASP A 128 -9.02 -3.37 -9.54
CA ASP A 128 -9.51 -3.92 -8.27
C ASP A 128 -9.30 -2.96 -7.07
N TRP A 129 -8.73 -1.76 -7.28
CA TRP A 129 -8.39 -0.85 -6.16
C TRP A 129 -9.62 -0.36 -5.38
N THR A 130 -10.70 -0.01 -6.07
CA THR A 130 -11.93 0.46 -5.42
C THR A 130 -12.63 -0.71 -4.72
N ASP A 131 -12.75 -1.84 -5.42
CA ASP A 131 -13.38 -3.06 -4.91
C ASP A 131 -12.64 -3.59 -3.67
N TRP A 132 -11.33 -3.39 -3.59
CA TRP A 132 -10.57 -3.73 -2.39
C TRP A 132 -11.05 -2.95 -1.17
N LEU A 133 -11.41 -1.67 -1.32
CA LEU A 133 -11.88 -0.84 -0.22
C LEU A 133 -13.35 -1.07 0.12
N ASP A 134 -14.10 -1.78 -0.72
CA ASP A 134 -15.50 -2.13 -0.47
C ASP A 134 -15.61 -3.39 0.42
N PRO A 135 -16.15 -3.28 1.64
CA PRO A 135 -16.35 -4.43 2.52
C PRO A 135 -17.37 -5.44 1.97
N ALA A 136 -18.25 -5.05 1.05
CA ALA A 136 -19.21 -5.95 0.41
C ALA A 136 -18.56 -6.88 -0.62
N VAL A 137 -17.41 -6.49 -1.19
CA VAL A 137 -16.68 -7.31 -2.16
C VAL A 137 -15.81 -8.32 -1.42
N SER A 138 -15.92 -9.61 -1.79
CA SER A 138 -15.10 -10.67 -1.19
C SER A 138 -13.62 -10.49 -1.55
N ALA A 139 -12.75 -10.49 -0.54
CA ALA A 139 -11.29 -10.43 -0.73
C ALA A 139 -10.77 -11.57 -1.61
N LYS A 140 -11.44 -12.73 -1.63
CA LYS A 140 -11.03 -13.89 -2.46
C LYS A 140 -11.13 -13.62 -3.97
N LEU A 141 -11.95 -12.68 -4.39
CA LEU A 141 -12.09 -12.29 -5.81
C LEU A 141 -10.95 -11.37 -6.27
N ILE A 142 -10.30 -10.71 -5.31
CA ILE A 142 -9.30 -9.67 -5.51
C ILE A 142 -7.88 -10.19 -5.26
N LEU A 143 -7.69 -10.95 -4.18
CA LEU A 143 -6.39 -11.47 -3.75
C LEU A 143 -5.96 -12.67 -4.61
N LYS A 144 -5.56 -12.38 -5.85
CA LYS A 144 -5.06 -13.33 -6.85
C LYS A 144 -3.68 -12.88 -7.35
N PRO A 145 -2.80 -13.81 -7.75
CA PRO A 145 -1.53 -13.43 -8.34
C PRO A 145 -1.77 -12.66 -9.64
N LEU A 146 -0.91 -11.68 -9.92
CA LEU A 146 -0.93 -10.99 -11.21
C LEU A 146 -0.57 -11.96 -12.35
N PRO A 147 -1.08 -11.74 -13.57
CA PRO A 147 -0.65 -12.49 -14.75
C PRO A 147 0.86 -12.36 -15.00
N ALA A 148 1.44 -13.32 -15.72
CA ALA A 148 2.84 -13.27 -16.13
C ALA A 148 3.15 -12.01 -16.95
N GLY A 149 4.32 -11.41 -16.70
CA GLY A 149 4.78 -10.19 -17.35
C GLY A 149 4.11 -8.90 -16.83
N SER A 150 3.39 -8.98 -15.71
CA SER A 150 2.86 -7.80 -15.01
C SER A 150 3.96 -7.03 -14.30
N LEU A 151 4.98 -7.75 -13.80
CA LEU A 151 6.13 -7.16 -13.15
C LEU A 151 7.33 -7.14 -14.10
N HIS A 152 8.01 -5.99 -14.15
CA HIS A 152 9.36 -5.89 -14.69
C HIS A 152 10.35 -6.23 -13.59
N VAL A 153 11.22 -7.21 -13.86
CA VAL A 153 12.21 -7.75 -12.91
C VAL A 153 13.60 -7.37 -13.39
N GLU A 154 14.38 -6.75 -12.53
CA GLU A 154 15.74 -6.29 -12.82
C GLU A 154 16.69 -6.72 -11.70
N GLN A 155 17.83 -7.32 -12.04
CA GLN A 155 18.90 -7.53 -11.07
C GLN A 155 19.64 -6.20 -10.86
N VAL A 156 19.72 -5.73 -9.61
CA VAL A 156 20.33 -4.44 -9.27
C VAL A 156 21.41 -4.61 -8.22
N GLY A 157 22.63 -4.12 -8.49
CA GLY A 157 23.73 -4.11 -7.51
C GLY A 157 24.91 -5.01 -7.85
#